data_AF-A0A8H6A7J2-F1
#
_entry.id   AF-A0A8H6A7J2-F1
#
_cell.length_a   1.000
_cell.length_b   1.000
_cell.length_c   1.000
_cell.angle_alpha   90.00
_cell.angle_beta   90.00
_cell.angle_gamma   90.00
#
_symmetry.space_group_name_H-M   'P 1'
#
loop_
_entity.id
_entity.type
_entity.pdbx_description
1 polymer ?
#
loop_
_entity_poly.entity_id
_entity_poly.type
_entity_poly.pdbx_seq_one_letter_code
_entity_poly.pdbx_strand_id
1 'polypeptide(L)'
;MQWKSLLLFVAIADSGLARLHGHERRHKHHPAHLELAGPQVGLNVRDVNVGVVADLDVMTVVDLEIITVTTTLTGEGGAPIPTSAGTTTVTAAPAEITAADTRKDVVDLDLNASLGVSVDVSSLLPSAESTAAATATAAGGSASWTSIPSSGEFSTTGFGKRTNSSGSGIEYRGNVGSPWGSNILEVSPSNAYQYKYVVQFSGSNTEDWTVVIWNKVGPDGKLDGWYGNSALKFTLGAGETKYVAFDENSQGAWGAAKGSSLPTDDYGGYSCTWGEFDFGNTSNKGWSGWDVSAIQAQAAGQTVQGMKICNHDGEACSTITSGAATVTNAYTKSEATVDGIGGALESGAVRLITVVDYSG
;
A
#
# COMPACT_ATOMS: atom_id res chain seq x y z
N MET A 1 -21.20 1.40 -58.30
CA MET A 1 -20.52 0.25 -57.66
C MET A 1 -19.01 0.45 -57.86
N GLN A 2 -18.12 0.31 -56.89
CA GLN A 2 -18.26 0.26 -55.42
C GLN A 2 -16.86 0.60 -54.85
N TRP A 3 -16.77 1.43 -53.80
CA TRP A 3 -15.50 1.70 -53.10
C TRP A 3 -14.89 0.41 -52.54
N LYS A 4 -13.55 0.32 -52.49
CA LYS A 4 -12.74 -0.22 -51.37
C LYS A 4 -11.24 -0.24 -51.69
N SER A 5 -10.46 0.59 -51.01
CA SER A 5 -9.40 0.15 -50.07
C SER A 5 -8.47 1.34 -49.71
N LEU A 6 -8.71 1.96 -48.56
CA LEU A 6 -7.81 2.95 -47.95
C LEU A 6 -7.98 2.94 -46.42
N LEU A 7 -7.52 1.86 -45.79
CA LEU A 7 -7.40 1.65 -44.34
C LEU A 7 -6.18 0.72 -44.16
N LEU A 8 -5.32 0.83 -43.14
CA LEU A 8 -5.35 1.67 -41.94
C LEU A 8 -3.90 1.96 -41.50
N PHE A 9 -3.58 3.22 -41.18
CA PHE A 9 -2.47 3.56 -40.28
C PHE A 9 -3.05 4.02 -38.94
N VAL A 10 -2.19 4.11 -37.91
CA VAL A 10 -2.48 4.52 -36.52
C VAL A 10 -3.01 3.40 -35.62
N ALA A 11 -2.08 2.79 -34.87
CA ALA A 11 -2.32 2.12 -33.61
C ALA A 11 -1.33 2.68 -32.57
N ILE A 12 -1.55 3.93 -32.12
CA ILE A 12 -0.77 4.59 -31.05
C ILE A 12 -1.75 5.45 -30.23
N ALA A 13 -2.53 4.82 -29.33
CA ALA A 13 -3.50 5.54 -28.48
C ALA A 13 -3.89 4.83 -27.16
N ASP A 14 -3.40 3.63 -26.84
CA ASP A 14 -3.85 2.86 -25.65
C ASP A 14 -2.91 3.00 -24.42
N SER A 15 -1.70 3.53 -24.58
CA SER A 15 -0.71 3.68 -23.48
C SER A 15 -1.08 4.73 -22.42
N GLY A 16 -2.14 5.51 -22.65
CA GLY A 16 -2.67 6.47 -21.68
C GLY A 16 -3.58 5.85 -20.60
N LEU A 17 -4.38 4.83 -20.95
CA LEU A 17 -5.33 4.22 -20.02
C LEU A 17 -4.67 3.27 -19.00
N ALA A 18 -3.51 2.73 -19.34
CA ALA A 18 -2.63 1.96 -18.45
C ALA A 18 -2.35 2.65 -17.10
N ARG A 19 -2.28 3.99 -17.15
CA ARG A 19 -1.68 4.86 -16.14
C ARG A 19 -2.67 5.44 -15.11
N LEU A 20 -3.96 5.13 -15.24
CA LEU A 20 -5.04 6.03 -14.86
C LEU A 20 -5.70 5.76 -13.49
N HIS A 21 -5.09 4.93 -12.64
CA HIS A 21 -5.79 4.31 -11.50
C HIS A 21 -5.04 4.34 -10.16
N GLY A 22 -5.02 5.54 -9.56
CA GLY A 22 -5.33 5.63 -8.14
C GLY A 22 -4.28 6.26 -7.22
N HIS A 23 -3.40 7.10 -7.75
CA HIS A 23 -2.43 7.88 -6.97
C HIS A 23 -3.11 9.03 -6.16
N GLU A 24 -3.94 9.86 -6.83
CA GLU A 24 -4.42 11.18 -6.35
C GLU A 24 -5.18 11.22 -4.99
N ARG A 25 -5.63 10.10 -4.42
CA ARG A 25 -6.23 10.08 -3.06
C ARG A 25 -5.50 9.23 -2.02
N ARG A 26 -4.43 8.49 -2.37
CA ARG A 26 -3.55 7.88 -1.37
C ARG A 26 -2.84 8.94 -0.52
N HIS A 27 -2.81 10.18 -1.00
CA HIS A 27 -2.19 11.35 -0.39
C HIS A 27 -3.18 12.46 0.03
N LYS A 28 -4.51 12.23 -0.04
CA LYS A 28 -5.48 13.20 0.51
C LYS A 28 -5.59 12.99 2.02
N HIS A 29 -4.91 13.85 2.77
CA HIS A 29 -5.17 14.03 4.20
C HIS A 29 -6.68 14.25 4.42
N HIS A 30 -7.28 13.57 5.39
CA HIS A 30 -8.60 13.95 5.89
C HIS A 30 -8.46 15.30 6.61
N PRO A 31 -9.15 16.37 6.19
CA PRO A 31 -9.32 17.53 7.05
C PRO A 31 -10.31 17.14 8.15
N ALA A 32 -9.78 16.59 9.25
CA ALA A 32 -10.53 16.40 10.47
C ALA A 32 -10.74 17.75 11.18
N HIS A 33 -11.50 18.65 10.54
CA HIS A 33 -12.59 19.39 11.18
C HIS A 33 -13.36 20.30 10.21
N LEU A 34 -14.69 20.24 10.34
CA LEU A 34 -15.52 21.44 10.27
C LEU A 34 -15.15 22.33 11.47
N GLU A 35 -14.55 23.50 11.26
CA GLU A 35 -14.88 24.67 12.08
C GLU A 35 -14.41 26.02 11.49
N LEU A 36 -15.19 27.06 11.82
CA LEU A 36 -14.99 28.50 11.58
C LEU A 36 -14.53 28.97 10.20
N ALA A 37 -15.52 29.29 9.37
CA ALA A 37 -15.36 30.26 8.28
C ALA A 37 -15.08 31.67 8.85
N GLY A 38 -13.80 32.06 8.88
CA GLY A 38 -13.40 33.47 8.92
C GLY A 38 -13.71 34.16 7.57
N PRO A 39 -13.95 35.49 7.54
CA PRO A 39 -14.51 36.15 6.36
C PRO A 39 -13.53 36.17 5.17
N GLN A 40 -13.92 35.50 4.09
CA GLN A 40 -13.25 35.57 2.79
C GLN A 40 -13.41 36.97 2.18
N VAL A 41 -12.34 37.76 2.17
CA VAL A 41 -12.26 39.00 1.39
C VAL A 41 -11.98 38.62 -0.06
N GLY A 42 -13.01 38.68 -0.91
CA GLY A 42 -12.92 38.20 -2.29
C GLY A 42 -12.09 39.10 -3.21
N LEU A 43 -11.49 38.48 -4.23
CA LEU A 43 -10.99 39.15 -5.43
C LEU A 43 -11.44 38.38 -6.67
N ASN A 44 -11.98 39.11 -7.65
CA ASN A 44 -12.62 38.57 -8.85
C ASN A 44 -11.59 37.99 -9.83
N VAL A 45 -11.93 36.86 -10.46
CA VAL A 45 -11.39 36.49 -11.77
C VAL A 45 -12.50 36.66 -12.81
N ARG A 46 -12.18 37.34 -13.91
CA ARG A 46 -13.12 37.76 -14.95
C ARG A 46 -13.37 36.65 -15.96
N ASP A 47 -14.57 36.61 -16.52
CA ASP A 47 -14.92 35.83 -17.70
C ASP A 47 -13.99 36.11 -18.89
N VAL A 48 -13.54 35.05 -19.55
CA VAL A 48 -13.39 35.02 -21.02
C VAL A 48 -13.98 33.69 -21.50
N ASN A 49 -15.24 33.73 -21.93
CA ASN A 49 -15.91 32.61 -22.56
C ASN A 49 -15.84 32.77 -24.10
N VAL A 50 -15.25 31.80 -24.80
CA VAL A 50 -15.35 31.68 -26.27
C VAL A 50 -15.42 30.20 -26.67
N GLY A 51 -16.54 29.79 -27.27
CA GLY A 51 -16.55 28.67 -28.23
C GLY A 51 -17.10 27.30 -27.79
N VAL A 52 -18.40 27.22 -27.51
CA VAL A 52 -19.22 25.99 -27.70
C VAL A 52 -19.08 25.54 -29.18
N VAL A 53 -19.09 24.28 -29.65
CA VAL A 53 -19.93 23.06 -29.45
C VAL A 53 -19.14 21.83 -30.00
N ALA A 54 -19.46 20.54 -29.77
CA ALA A 54 -20.59 19.89 -29.09
C ALA A 54 -20.27 18.43 -28.63
N ASP A 55 -20.93 18.03 -27.56
CA ASP A 55 -21.69 16.80 -27.29
C ASP A 55 -21.10 15.38 -27.45
N LEU A 56 -21.02 14.69 -26.30
CA LEU A 56 -21.60 13.36 -26.12
C LEU A 56 -22.24 13.29 -24.72
N ASP A 57 -23.53 12.94 -24.67
CA ASP A 57 -24.37 13.06 -23.47
C ASP A 57 -23.94 12.16 -22.29
N VAL A 58 -23.95 12.73 -21.09
CA VAL A 58 -24.07 11.97 -19.83
C VAL A 58 -25.49 12.17 -19.28
N MET A 59 -26.35 11.20 -19.55
CA MET A 59 -27.70 11.12 -18.97
C MET A 59 -27.63 10.71 -17.49
N THR A 60 -27.57 11.69 -16.59
CA THR A 60 -27.93 11.49 -15.17
C THR A 60 -29.44 11.61 -14.98
N VAL A 61 -30.15 10.51 -15.14
CA VAL A 61 -31.53 10.41 -14.65
C VAL A 61 -31.50 10.26 -13.14
N VAL A 62 -31.89 11.30 -12.42
CA VAL A 62 -32.11 11.27 -10.97
C VAL A 62 -33.59 11.53 -10.73
N ASP A 63 -34.33 10.47 -10.40
CA ASP A 63 -35.73 10.55 -10.00
C ASP A 63 -35.76 10.96 -8.51
N LEU A 64 -36.09 12.22 -8.24
CA LEU A 64 -36.07 12.83 -6.91
C LEU A 64 -37.50 13.09 -6.42
N GLU A 65 -38.05 12.13 -5.67
CA GLU A 65 -39.32 12.32 -4.98
C GLU A 65 -39.14 13.24 -3.76
N ILE A 66 -39.48 14.52 -3.92
CA ILE A 66 -39.37 15.54 -2.86
C ILE A 66 -40.59 15.49 -1.94
N ILE A 67 -40.51 14.66 -0.89
CA ILE A 67 -41.49 14.67 0.20
C ILE A 67 -41.25 15.91 1.08
N THR A 68 -42.09 16.93 0.93
CA THR A 68 -42.02 18.16 1.71
C THR A 68 -42.79 18.00 3.03
N VAL A 69 -42.07 17.92 4.16
CA VAL A 69 -42.69 17.96 5.50
C VAL A 69 -42.78 19.40 5.98
N THR A 70 -44.00 19.91 6.13
CA THR A 70 -44.26 21.26 6.68
C THR A 70 -44.68 21.17 8.14
N THR A 71 -43.87 21.74 9.05
CA THR A 71 -44.23 21.89 10.47
C THR A 71 -44.71 23.32 10.74
N THR A 72 -45.99 23.47 11.04
CA THR A 72 -46.59 24.77 11.40
C THR A 72 -46.39 25.06 12.89
N LEU A 73 -45.71 26.16 13.22
CA LEU A 73 -45.61 26.67 14.59
C LEU A 73 -46.65 27.79 14.80
N THR A 74 -47.72 27.49 15.53
CA THR A 74 -48.66 28.50 16.03
C THR A 74 -48.08 29.17 17.27
N GLY A 75 -47.84 30.49 17.21
CA GLY A 75 -47.34 31.26 18.35
C GLY A 75 -48.46 31.85 19.20
N GLU A 76 -48.21 32.02 20.50
CA GLU A 76 -49.08 32.78 21.40
C GLU A 76 -48.25 33.59 22.42
N GLY A 77 -48.46 34.93 22.39
CA GLY A 77 -48.30 35.94 23.44
C GLY A 77 -47.14 35.93 24.46
N GLY A 78 -46.44 37.08 24.58
CA GLY A 78 -45.90 37.55 25.87
C GLY A 78 -44.48 38.13 25.83
N ALA A 79 -44.32 39.40 26.20
CA ALA A 79 -43.04 40.11 26.39
C ALA A 79 -42.70 40.25 27.90
N PRO A 80 -41.57 40.86 28.34
CA PRO A 80 -40.37 41.31 27.63
C PRO A 80 -39.03 40.81 28.24
N ILE A 81 -37.91 41.29 27.66
CA ILE A 81 -36.51 41.09 28.07
C ILE A 81 -36.22 41.63 29.49
N PRO A 82 -35.32 40.97 30.26
CA PRO A 82 -34.39 41.68 31.14
C PRO A 82 -32.92 41.41 30.77
N THR A 83 -32.16 42.51 30.60
CA THR A 83 -30.70 42.48 30.49
C THR A 83 -30.07 42.31 31.87
N SER A 84 -29.14 41.35 32.04
CA SER A 84 -28.13 41.44 33.11
C SER A 84 -26.85 40.71 32.71
N ALA A 85 -25.71 41.35 32.97
CA ALA A 85 -24.41 40.71 32.90
C ALA A 85 -24.21 39.75 34.09
N GLY A 86 -23.40 38.72 33.90
CA GLY A 86 -23.03 37.75 34.93
C GLY A 86 -21.71 37.09 34.60
N THR A 87 -20.62 37.58 35.21
CA THR A 87 -19.29 36.97 35.14
C THR A 87 -19.24 35.76 36.07
N THR A 88 -18.85 34.58 35.57
CA THR A 88 -18.66 33.39 36.40
C THR A 88 -17.19 32.96 36.40
N THR A 89 -16.43 33.45 37.38
CA THR A 89 -15.18 32.83 37.82
C THR A 89 -15.49 31.57 38.62
N VAL A 90 -14.87 30.44 38.27
CA VAL A 90 -14.92 29.22 39.09
C VAL A 90 -13.61 29.08 39.85
N THR A 91 -13.69 29.20 41.18
CA THR A 91 -12.57 29.06 42.11
C THR A 91 -12.22 27.58 42.31
N ALA A 92 -10.96 27.22 42.14
CA ALA A 92 -10.46 25.91 42.55
C ALA A 92 -10.23 25.88 44.08
N ALA A 93 -10.76 24.86 44.76
CA ALA A 93 -10.48 24.58 46.17
C ALA A 93 -9.48 23.41 46.29
N PRO A 94 -8.46 23.50 47.16
CA PRO A 94 -7.49 22.42 47.35
C PRO A 94 -8.05 21.32 48.27
N ALA A 95 -7.60 20.08 48.06
CA ALA A 95 -7.77 18.98 49.00
C ALA A 95 -6.40 18.42 49.38
N GLU A 96 -6.25 18.08 50.66
CA GLU A 96 -4.97 17.85 51.33
C GLU A 96 -4.52 16.36 51.28
N ILE A 97 -3.26 16.12 51.64
CA ILE A 97 -2.57 14.83 51.54
C ILE A 97 -2.78 14.00 52.82
N THR A 98 -2.97 12.69 52.72
CA THR A 98 -2.65 11.76 53.82
C THR A 98 -2.26 10.38 53.27
N ALA A 99 -1.40 9.66 53.99
CA ALA A 99 -0.60 8.57 53.41
C ALA A 99 -0.85 7.18 54.02
N ALA A 100 -0.54 6.18 53.19
CA ALA A 100 -0.16 4.78 53.50
C ALA A 100 -1.20 3.84 54.17
N ASP A 101 -1.49 2.75 53.46
CA ASP A 101 -1.21 1.40 53.98
C ASP A 101 -0.71 0.49 52.85
N THR A 102 -0.16 -0.66 53.23
CA THR A 102 0.82 -1.47 52.52
C THR A 102 0.24 -2.81 52.11
N ARG A 103 0.41 -3.21 50.84
CA ARG A 103 0.48 -4.64 50.51
C ARG A 103 1.37 -4.91 49.30
N LYS A 104 2.45 -5.66 49.52
CA LYS A 104 3.31 -6.22 48.48
C LYS A 104 3.01 -7.70 48.36
N ASP A 105 2.55 -8.14 47.20
CA ASP A 105 2.68 -9.53 46.78
C ASP A 105 3.65 -9.53 45.57
N VAL A 106 4.87 -10.01 45.81
CA VAL A 106 5.84 -10.37 44.77
C VAL A 106 5.89 -11.88 44.75
N VAL A 107 5.70 -12.49 43.57
CA VAL A 107 5.87 -13.93 43.38
C VAL A 107 7.17 -14.15 42.63
N ASP A 108 8.24 -14.40 43.38
CA ASP A 108 9.46 -14.99 42.84
C ASP A 108 9.21 -16.48 42.56
N LEU A 109 9.61 -16.94 41.38
CA LEU A 109 9.73 -18.36 41.04
C LEU A 109 11.18 -18.65 40.65
N ASP A 110 11.98 -18.89 41.68
CA ASP A 110 13.36 -19.36 41.58
C ASP A 110 13.36 -20.88 41.33
N LEU A 111 14.02 -21.35 40.26
CA LEU A 111 14.08 -22.78 39.94
C LEU A 111 15.40 -23.18 39.23
N ASN A 112 16.50 -23.18 39.99
CA ASN A 112 17.74 -23.84 39.61
C ASN A 112 17.80 -25.28 40.14
N ALA A 113 17.77 -26.29 39.26
CA ALA A 113 18.19 -27.65 39.60
C ALA A 113 18.69 -28.41 38.36
N SER A 114 19.98 -28.74 38.35
CA SER A 114 20.60 -29.64 37.37
C SER A 114 20.44 -31.09 37.82
N LEU A 115 19.84 -31.93 36.98
CA LEU A 115 19.91 -33.40 37.09
C LEU A 115 20.18 -34.00 35.72
N GLY A 116 21.36 -34.60 35.56
CA GLY A 116 21.74 -35.28 34.33
C GLY A 116 21.15 -36.68 34.25
N VAL A 117 20.71 -37.06 33.05
CA VAL A 117 20.43 -38.46 32.67
C VAL A 117 21.14 -38.73 31.35
N SER A 118 22.13 -39.62 31.39
CA SER A 118 22.72 -40.20 30.19
C SER A 118 21.83 -41.34 29.72
N VAL A 119 21.49 -41.38 28.42
CA VAL A 119 20.91 -42.56 27.77
C VAL A 119 21.84 -43.03 26.68
N ASP A 120 22.44 -44.20 26.94
CA ASP A 120 23.31 -44.93 26.04
C ASP A 120 22.46 -45.58 24.93
N VAL A 121 22.77 -45.33 23.66
CA VAL A 121 22.09 -46.00 22.53
C VAL A 121 23.11 -46.80 21.75
N SER A 122 23.10 -48.10 22.04
CA SER A 122 24.05 -49.06 21.50
C SER A 122 23.99 -49.19 19.97
N SER A 123 25.16 -49.39 19.39
CA SER A 123 25.39 -49.58 17.95
C SER A 123 24.82 -50.88 17.41
N LEU A 124 24.12 -50.82 16.27
CA LEU A 124 23.96 -51.94 15.35
C LEU A 124 24.12 -51.47 13.90
N LEU A 125 25.23 -51.89 13.28
CA LEU A 125 25.45 -51.81 11.83
C LEU A 125 24.90 -53.08 11.17
N PRO A 126 24.48 -52.98 9.89
CA PRO A 126 25.03 -53.90 8.90
C PRO A 126 25.53 -53.22 7.61
N SER A 127 26.74 -53.60 7.21
CA SER A 127 27.19 -53.65 5.80
C SER A 127 26.49 -54.81 5.06
N ALA A 128 26.35 -54.89 3.73
CA ALA A 128 26.72 -53.98 2.63
C ALA A 128 25.99 -54.43 1.31
N GLU A 129 26.41 -53.84 0.18
CA GLU A 129 26.25 -54.33 -1.22
C GLU A 129 25.00 -53.92 -2.03
N SER A 130 25.14 -52.75 -2.66
CA SER A 130 25.04 -52.53 -4.12
C SER A 130 23.94 -53.26 -4.93
N THR A 131 22.97 -52.47 -5.40
CA THR A 131 22.58 -52.56 -6.81
C THR A 131 22.19 -51.16 -7.32
N ALA A 132 23.12 -50.50 -8.00
CA ALA A 132 22.91 -49.16 -8.54
C ALA A 132 22.00 -49.19 -9.77
N ALA A 133 20.69 -49.11 -9.56
CA ALA A 133 19.77 -48.66 -10.60
C ALA A 133 19.97 -47.15 -10.78
N ALA A 134 20.56 -46.76 -11.92
CA ALA A 134 20.71 -45.36 -12.30
C ALA A 134 19.34 -44.78 -12.69
N THR A 135 18.51 -44.47 -11.69
CA THR A 135 17.45 -43.48 -11.87
C THR A 135 18.15 -42.20 -12.27
N ALA A 136 17.92 -41.74 -13.50
CA ALA A 136 18.35 -40.42 -13.91
C ALA A 136 17.59 -39.41 -13.06
N THR A 137 18.17 -39.02 -11.92
CA THR A 137 17.83 -37.76 -11.26
C THR A 137 18.10 -36.69 -12.29
N ALA A 138 17.05 -36.28 -13.00
CA ALA A 138 17.09 -35.07 -13.78
C ALA A 138 17.56 -33.99 -12.81
N ALA A 139 18.78 -33.50 -13.03
CA ALA A 139 19.29 -32.35 -12.31
C ALA A 139 18.41 -31.17 -12.72
N GLY A 140 17.30 -31.00 -11.99
CA GLY A 140 16.37 -29.90 -12.16
C GLY A 140 17.14 -28.64 -11.84
N GLY A 141 17.75 -28.05 -12.87
CA GLY A 141 18.37 -26.74 -12.75
C GLY A 141 17.32 -25.80 -12.17
N SER A 142 17.60 -25.22 -11.00
CA SER A 142 16.65 -24.30 -10.38
C SER A 142 16.35 -23.20 -11.38
N ALA A 143 15.09 -23.09 -11.80
CA ALA A 143 14.68 -22.04 -12.69
C ALA A 143 15.04 -20.68 -12.08
N SER A 144 15.45 -19.71 -12.91
CA SER A 144 15.61 -18.33 -12.45
C SER A 144 14.30 -17.85 -11.85
N TRP A 145 14.34 -17.05 -10.78
CA TRP A 145 13.14 -16.45 -10.17
C TRP A 145 12.31 -15.63 -11.18
N THR A 146 12.96 -15.15 -12.23
CA THR A 146 12.36 -14.39 -13.34
C THR A 146 11.60 -15.26 -14.35
N SER A 147 11.70 -16.58 -14.26
CA SER A 147 11.22 -17.51 -15.29
C SER A 147 9.69 -17.61 -15.38
N ILE A 148 9.24 -17.70 -16.63
CA ILE A 148 7.96 -18.23 -17.12
C ILE A 148 7.62 -19.69 -16.74
N PRO A 149 6.64 -20.10 -15.89
CA PRO A 149 6.21 -21.50 -15.88
C PRO A 149 5.70 -21.92 -17.27
N SER A 150 6.23 -23.01 -17.83
CA SER A 150 5.97 -23.42 -19.23
C SER A 150 4.54 -23.88 -19.51
N SER A 151 3.77 -24.20 -18.47
CA SER A 151 2.32 -24.43 -18.54
C SER A 151 1.51 -23.16 -18.76
N GLY A 152 2.08 -21.97 -18.48
CA GLY A 152 1.34 -20.71 -18.36
C GLY A 152 0.51 -20.60 -17.08
N GLU A 153 0.49 -21.64 -16.23
CA GLU A 153 -0.22 -21.66 -14.95
C GLU A 153 0.71 -21.20 -13.82
N PHE A 154 0.21 -20.29 -12.98
CA PHE A 154 0.93 -19.78 -11.81
C PHE A 154 0.35 -20.37 -10.53
N SER A 155 1.23 -20.62 -9.57
CA SER A 155 0.88 -21.07 -8.23
C SER A 155 0.10 -19.99 -7.46
N THR A 156 -0.97 -20.43 -6.79
CA THR A 156 -1.62 -19.66 -5.72
C THR A 156 -1.36 -20.27 -4.34
N THR A 157 -0.42 -21.22 -4.23
CA THR A 157 -0.11 -21.91 -2.98
C THR A 157 0.45 -20.93 -1.95
N GLY A 158 -0.13 -20.92 -0.75
CA GLY A 158 0.25 -20.03 0.35
C GLY A 158 -0.57 -18.74 0.43
N PHE A 159 -1.23 -18.31 -0.65
CA PHE A 159 -2.21 -17.24 -0.57
C PHE A 159 -3.51 -17.72 0.11
N GLY A 160 -4.22 -16.79 0.74
CA GLY A 160 -5.59 -17.00 1.20
C GLY A 160 -6.61 -16.87 0.07
N LYS A 161 -7.90 -16.81 0.42
CA LYS A 161 -8.97 -16.67 -0.58
C LYS A 161 -9.00 -15.24 -1.13
N ARG A 162 -9.13 -15.09 -2.46
CA ARG A 162 -9.33 -13.76 -3.09
C ARG A 162 -10.61 -13.07 -2.61
N THR A 163 -10.54 -11.77 -2.35
CA THR A 163 -11.73 -10.93 -2.15
C THR A 163 -12.31 -10.47 -3.49
N ASN A 164 -13.59 -10.15 -3.52
CA ASN A 164 -14.22 -9.57 -4.70
C ASN A 164 -13.76 -8.13 -4.90
N SER A 165 -13.52 -7.74 -6.16
CA SER A 165 -13.23 -6.35 -6.51
C SER A 165 -14.49 -5.47 -6.53
N SER A 166 -14.33 -4.18 -6.26
CA SER A 166 -15.43 -3.19 -6.26
C SER A 166 -14.93 -1.77 -6.49
N GLY A 167 -15.84 -0.83 -6.73
CA GLY A 167 -15.51 0.56 -7.03
C GLY A 167 -14.96 0.77 -8.45
N SER A 168 -14.47 1.98 -8.71
CA SER A 168 -13.83 2.35 -9.98
C SER A 168 -12.88 3.53 -9.76
N GLY A 169 -12.00 3.81 -10.73
CA GLY A 169 -11.08 4.93 -10.62
C GLY A 169 -10.19 4.84 -9.38
N ILE A 170 -10.05 5.95 -8.66
CA ILE A 170 -9.27 6.02 -7.42
C ILE A 170 -9.95 5.22 -6.28
N GLU A 171 -11.27 5.04 -6.31
CA GLU A 171 -12.00 4.25 -5.32
C GLU A 171 -12.00 2.74 -5.63
N TYR A 172 -11.34 2.32 -6.71
CA TYR A 172 -11.21 0.90 -7.02
C TYR A 172 -10.50 0.12 -5.91
N ARG A 173 -11.08 -1.03 -5.57
CA ARG A 173 -10.68 -1.98 -4.54
C ARG A 173 -10.53 -3.34 -5.20
N GLY A 174 -9.32 -3.84 -5.33
CA GLY A 174 -9.06 -5.19 -5.81
C GLY A 174 -9.03 -6.22 -4.68
N ASN A 175 -8.22 -7.26 -4.90
CA ASN A 175 -7.97 -8.36 -3.99
C ASN A 175 -7.08 -7.92 -2.81
N VAL A 176 -7.59 -8.08 -1.59
CA VAL A 176 -6.84 -7.86 -0.32
C VAL A 176 -6.67 -9.13 0.50
N GLY A 177 -7.03 -10.28 -0.06
CA GLY A 177 -7.00 -11.57 0.63
C GLY A 177 -8.07 -11.73 1.72
N SER A 178 -8.38 -12.99 2.02
CA SER A 178 -9.26 -13.40 3.10
C SER A 178 -8.60 -14.61 3.79
N PRO A 179 -7.99 -14.44 4.98
CA PRO A 179 -7.95 -13.22 5.80
C PRO A 179 -7.19 -12.05 5.15
N TRP A 180 -7.45 -10.81 5.59
CA TRP A 180 -6.80 -9.62 5.02
C TRP A 180 -5.26 -9.75 5.03
N GLY A 181 -4.62 -9.31 3.95
CA GLY A 181 -3.17 -9.40 3.75
C GLY A 181 -2.68 -10.72 3.18
N SER A 182 -3.49 -11.80 3.20
CA SER A 182 -3.12 -13.12 2.67
C SER A 182 -2.97 -13.21 1.15
N ASN A 183 -3.10 -12.09 0.44
CA ASN A 183 -2.75 -11.92 -0.97
C ASN A 183 -1.28 -11.52 -1.20
N ILE A 184 -0.48 -11.36 -0.13
CA ILE A 184 0.93 -10.95 -0.15
C ILE A 184 1.72 -11.94 0.72
N LEU A 185 2.82 -12.50 0.19
CA LEU A 185 3.47 -13.67 0.78
C LEU A 185 4.99 -13.68 0.49
N GLU A 186 5.84 -13.88 1.51
CA GLU A 186 7.30 -14.07 1.30
C GLU A 186 7.56 -15.48 0.73
N VAL A 187 8.30 -15.56 -0.38
CA VAL A 187 8.59 -16.81 -1.09
C VAL A 187 10.09 -17.07 -1.17
N SER A 188 10.48 -18.35 -1.21
CA SER A 188 11.88 -18.69 -1.46
C SER A 188 12.29 -18.33 -2.90
N PRO A 189 13.57 -18.00 -3.16
CA PRO A 189 14.07 -17.76 -4.53
C PRO A 189 13.78 -18.93 -5.49
N SER A 190 13.84 -20.17 -4.99
CA SER A 190 13.55 -21.38 -5.75
C SER A 190 12.08 -21.54 -6.15
N ASN A 191 11.15 -20.88 -5.45
CA ASN A 191 9.72 -20.97 -5.71
C ASN A 191 9.14 -19.69 -6.34
N ALA A 192 9.84 -18.56 -6.22
CA ALA A 192 9.41 -17.26 -6.73
C ALA A 192 8.90 -17.30 -8.18
N TYR A 193 9.60 -17.99 -9.09
CA TYR A 193 9.21 -18.07 -10.50
C TYR A 193 7.81 -18.65 -10.75
N GLN A 194 7.28 -19.45 -9.81
CA GLN A 194 5.96 -20.08 -9.91
C GLN A 194 4.82 -19.08 -9.71
N TYR A 195 5.07 -17.89 -9.19
CA TYR A 195 4.04 -16.89 -8.89
C TYR A 195 3.94 -15.85 -10.01
N LYS A 196 2.74 -15.29 -10.25
CA LYS A 196 2.51 -14.39 -11.38
C LYS A 196 3.13 -13.01 -11.18
N TYR A 197 3.00 -12.44 -9.99
CA TYR A 197 3.54 -11.13 -9.64
C TYR A 197 4.57 -11.29 -8.53
N VAL A 198 5.81 -10.90 -8.78
CA VAL A 198 6.91 -11.06 -7.82
C VAL A 198 7.77 -9.80 -7.77
N VAL A 199 8.06 -9.35 -6.56
CA VAL A 199 9.02 -8.29 -6.29
C VAL A 199 10.21 -8.88 -5.53
N GLN A 200 11.41 -8.76 -6.10
CA GLN A 200 12.66 -8.99 -5.41
C GLN A 200 13.02 -7.74 -4.59
N PHE A 201 13.33 -7.90 -3.31
CA PHE A 201 13.78 -6.82 -2.42
C PHE A 201 15.26 -7.02 -2.09
N SER A 202 16.03 -5.96 -2.25
CA SER A 202 17.44 -5.82 -1.82
C SER A 202 17.63 -4.47 -1.14
N GLY A 203 18.57 -4.38 -0.21
CA GLY A 203 18.81 -3.17 0.59
C GLY A 203 20.26 -2.72 0.58
N SER A 204 20.62 -1.89 1.56
CA SER A 204 22.02 -1.51 1.72
C SER A 204 22.87 -2.73 2.11
N ASN A 205 24.13 -2.76 1.67
CA ASN A 205 25.09 -3.79 2.06
C ASN A 205 25.71 -3.53 3.45
N THR A 206 25.09 -2.69 4.28
CA THR A 206 25.71 -2.15 5.50
C THR A 206 24.86 -2.28 6.76
N GLU A 207 23.54 -2.23 6.66
CA GLU A 207 22.62 -2.18 7.80
C GLU A 207 21.30 -2.89 7.49
N ASP A 208 20.60 -3.32 8.53
CA ASP A 208 19.29 -3.97 8.42
C ASP A 208 18.16 -2.96 8.21
N TRP A 209 17.19 -3.32 7.35
CA TRP A 209 16.02 -2.51 7.03
C TRP A 209 14.73 -3.25 7.38
N THR A 210 13.82 -2.60 8.11
CA THR A 210 12.43 -3.09 8.21
C THR A 210 11.68 -2.72 6.94
N VAL A 211 11.11 -3.71 6.27
CA VAL A 211 10.14 -3.54 5.18
C VAL A 211 8.76 -3.90 5.69
N VAL A 212 7.77 -3.05 5.40
CA VAL A 212 6.35 -3.35 5.63
C VAL A 212 5.60 -3.15 4.32
N ILE A 213 4.71 -4.07 3.99
CA ILE A 213 3.88 -4.08 2.79
C ILE A 213 2.42 -4.10 3.23
N TRP A 214 1.58 -3.28 2.62
CA TRP A 214 0.15 -3.17 2.92
C TRP A 214 -0.68 -3.13 1.65
N ASN A 215 -1.92 -3.61 1.76
CA ASN A 215 -2.95 -3.37 0.74
C ASN A 215 -3.40 -1.91 0.81
N LYS A 216 -3.80 -1.32 -0.32
CA LYS A 216 -4.40 0.03 -0.42
C LYS A 216 -5.63 0.18 0.47
N VAL A 217 -6.41 -0.89 0.56
CA VAL A 217 -7.65 -0.99 1.35
C VAL A 217 -7.31 -1.67 2.68
N GLY A 218 -7.66 -1.05 3.81
CA GLY A 218 -7.41 -1.58 5.15
C GLY A 218 -8.33 -2.75 5.53
N PRO A 219 -8.10 -3.39 6.69
CA PRO A 219 -8.85 -4.57 7.14
C PRO A 219 -10.36 -4.34 7.32
N ASP A 220 -10.79 -3.10 7.56
CA ASP A 220 -12.20 -2.73 7.72
C ASP A 220 -12.89 -2.33 6.40
N GLY A 221 -12.16 -2.37 5.29
CA GLY A 221 -12.65 -1.99 3.97
C GLY A 221 -12.54 -0.51 3.62
N LYS A 222 -11.88 0.35 4.40
CA LYS A 222 -11.61 1.75 4.03
C LYS A 222 -10.34 1.91 3.17
N LEU A 223 -10.11 3.13 2.68
CA LEU A 223 -8.90 3.49 1.93
C LEU A 223 -7.85 4.05 2.91
N ASP A 224 -7.35 3.19 3.78
CA ASP A 224 -6.53 3.53 4.95
C ASP A 224 -5.47 2.47 5.28
N GLY A 225 -5.13 1.59 4.32
CA GLY A 225 -4.23 0.47 4.60
C GLY A 225 -2.81 0.87 5.05
N TRP A 226 -2.38 2.12 4.81
CA TRP A 226 -1.11 2.64 5.33
C TRP A 226 -1.17 3.16 6.78
N TYR A 227 -2.36 3.21 7.40
CA TYR A 227 -2.52 3.58 8.82
C TYR A 227 -2.21 2.39 9.72
N GLY A 228 -0.92 2.10 9.87
CA GLY A 228 -0.40 1.10 10.82
C GLY A 228 -0.67 -0.37 10.46
N ASN A 229 -1.36 -0.67 9.36
CA ASN A 229 -1.66 -2.05 8.95
C ASN A 229 -0.49 -2.68 8.18
N SER A 230 -0.21 -3.95 8.43
CA SER A 230 0.88 -4.70 7.82
C SER A 230 0.36 -6.02 7.27
N ALA A 231 0.26 -6.15 5.94
CA ALA A 231 -0.07 -7.41 5.29
C ALA A 231 1.13 -8.39 5.34
N LEU A 232 2.33 -7.86 5.12
CA LEU A 232 3.60 -8.56 5.31
C LEU A 232 4.63 -7.60 5.92
N LYS A 233 5.41 -8.08 6.89
CA LYS A 233 6.54 -7.38 7.48
C LYS A 233 7.72 -8.31 7.61
N PHE A 234 8.90 -7.86 7.21
CA PHE A 234 10.16 -8.57 7.38
C PHE A 234 11.31 -7.61 7.65
N THR A 235 12.36 -8.11 8.29
CA THR A 235 13.69 -7.48 8.26
C THR A 235 14.41 -7.95 7.01
N LEU A 236 15.01 -7.02 6.28
CA LEU A 236 15.93 -7.27 5.18
C LEU A 236 17.33 -6.97 5.71
N GLY A 237 18.12 -8.02 5.97
CA GLY A 237 19.46 -7.89 6.53
C GLY A 237 20.44 -7.20 5.56
N ALA A 238 21.57 -6.72 6.09
CA ALA A 238 22.63 -6.14 5.28
C ALA A 238 23.08 -7.08 4.13
N GLY A 239 22.83 -6.67 2.88
CA GLY A 239 23.11 -7.48 1.68
C GLY A 239 22.18 -8.68 1.46
N GLU A 240 21.11 -8.84 2.24
CA GLU A 240 20.10 -9.87 2.02
C GLU A 240 19.29 -9.58 0.74
N THR A 241 18.77 -10.64 0.12
CA THR A 241 17.75 -10.55 -0.93
C THR A 241 16.55 -11.40 -0.55
N LYS A 242 15.36 -10.80 -0.54
CA LYS A 242 14.06 -11.47 -0.29
C LYS A 242 13.17 -11.37 -1.51
N TYR A 243 12.14 -12.23 -1.57
CA TYR A 243 11.17 -12.26 -2.66
C TYR A 243 9.77 -12.27 -2.08
N VAL A 244 8.90 -11.41 -2.60
CA VAL A 244 7.49 -11.36 -2.21
C VAL A 244 6.64 -11.64 -3.44
N ALA A 245 5.77 -12.62 -3.32
CA ALA A 245 4.72 -12.90 -4.29
C ALA A 245 3.46 -12.12 -3.94
N PHE A 246 2.77 -11.64 -4.96
CA PHE A 246 1.50 -10.95 -4.88
C PHE A 246 0.47 -11.71 -5.70
N ASP A 247 -0.74 -11.81 -5.18
CA ASP A 247 -1.84 -12.46 -5.88
C ASP A 247 -2.49 -11.52 -6.91
N GLU A 248 -3.31 -12.07 -7.80
CA GLU A 248 -3.99 -11.34 -8.87
C GLU A 248 -4.87 -10.22 -8.34
N ASN A 249 -4.87 -9.09 -9.07
CA ASN A 249 -5.73 -7.92 -8.86
C ASN A 249 -5.48 -7.19 -7.54
N SER A 250 -4.25 -7.15 -7.04
CA SER A 250 -3.90 -6.53 -5.76
C SER A 250 -3.26 -5.15 -5.92
N GLN A 251 -3.69 -4.19 -5.10
CA GLN A 251 -3.17 -2.83 -5.04
C GLN A 251 -2.68 -2.50 -3.63
N GLY A 252 -1.59 -1.72 -3.55
CA GLY A 252 -1.06 -1.29 -2.27
C GLY A 252 0.24 -0.52 -2.41
N ALA A 253 1.01 -0.53 -1.35
CA ALA A 253 2.37 -0.02 -1.31
C ALA A 253 3.20 -0.76 -0.26
N TRP A 254 4.51 -0.49 -0.27
CA TRP A 254 5.44 -0.85 0.78
C TRP A 254 6.27 0.35 1.17
N GLY A 255 6.81 0.29 2.38
CA GLY A 255 7.78 1.22 2.91
C GLY A 255 8.98 0.47 3.44
N ALA A 256 10.13 1.14 3.46
CA ALA A 256 11.34 0.62 4.06
C ALA A 256 12.00 1.69 4.94
N ALA A 257 12.40 1.31 6.16
CA ALA A 257 13.10 2.19 7.08
C ALA A 257 14.12 1.43 7.93
N LYS A 258 15.15 2.13 8.40
CA LYS A 258 16.10 1.63 9.39
C LYS A 258 15.41 1.43 10.75
N GLY A 259 15.87 0.45 11.52
CA GLY A 259 15.25 0.08 12.81
C GLY A 259 14.15 -0.97 12.66
N SER A 260 13.25 -1.06 13.63
CA SER A 260 12.25 -2.15 13.78
C SER A 260 10.83 -1.79 13.31
N SER A 261 10.61 -0.58 12.81
CA SER A 261 9.31 -0.07 12.35
C SER A 261 9.48 0.99 11.27
N LEU A 262 8.49 1.15 10.41
CA LEU A 262 8.38 2.36 9.59
C LEU A 262 8.04 3.56 10.49
N PRO A 263 8.52 4.77 10.15
CA PRO A 263 8.05 5.98 10.82
C PRO A 263 6.59 6.27 10.42
N THR A 264 5.87 6.95 11.32
CA THR A 264 4.49 7.40 11.10
C THR A 264 4.38 8.92 11.21
N ASP A 265 3.32 9.49 10.64
CA ASP A 265 2.86 10.84 10.94
C ASP A 265 2.13 10.90 12.30
N ASP A 266 1.68 12.11 12.69
CA ASP A 266 0.94 12.36 13.93
C ASP A 266 -0.42 11.63 14.00
N TYR A 267 -0.87 11.04 12.89
CA TYR A 267 -2.13 10.30 12.75
C TYR A 267 -1.92 8.77 12.65
N GLY A 268 -0.67 8.29 12.70
CA GLY A 268 -0.32 6.87 12.59
C GLY A 268 -0.21 6.32 11.16
N GLY A 269 -0.23 7.18 10.14
CA GLY A 269 -0.01 6.80 8.74
C GLY A 269 1.48 6.64 8.44
N TYR A 270 1.89 5.59 7.71
CA TYR A 270 3.30 5.40 7.35
C TYR A 270 3.81 6.56 6.49
N SER A 271 4.84 7.25 6.98
CA SER A 271 5.35 8.51 6.42
C SER A 271 6.79 8.42 5.93
N CYS A 272 7.24 7.20 5.61
CA CYS A 272 8.44 6.97 4.81
C CYS A 272 8.20 7.20 3.31
N THR A 273 9.23 6.98 2.50
CA THR A 273 9.13 6.85 1.04
C THR A 273 8.44 5.53 0.70
N TRP A 274 7.45 5.59 -0.18
CA TRP A 274 6.65 4.44 -0.57
C TRP A 274 7.13 3.88 -1.91
N GLY A 275 7.08 2.56 -2.05
CA GLY A 275 7.02 1.91 -3.35
C GLY A 275 5.60 1.41 -3.57
N GLU A 276 4.93 1.89 -4.60
CA GLU A 276 3.51 1.65 -4.83
C GLU A 276 3.31 0.58 -5.92
N PHE A 277 2.22 -0.18 -5.82
CA PHE A 277 1.90 -1.22 -6.80
C PHE A 277 0.40 -1.30 -7.13
N ASP A 278 0.15 -1.75 -8.34
CA ASP A 278 -1.11 -2.28 -8.84
C ASP A 278 -0.79 -3.48 -9.75
N PHE A 279 -1.20 -4.69 -9.36
CA PHE A 279 -0.87 -5.92 -10.08
C PHE A 279 -2.13 -6.60 -10.62
N GLY A 280 -2.21 -6.76 -11.94
CA GLY A 280 -3.30 -7.49 -12.59
C GLY A 280 -4.67 -6.82 -12.44
N ASN A 281 -4.74 -5.49 -12.55
CA ASN A 281 -5.95 -4.72 -12.30
C ASN A 281 -7.09 -5.13 -13.25
N THR A 282 -8.12 -5.80 -12.75
CA THR A 282 -9.23 -6.25 -13.60
C THR A 282 -10.11 -5.10 -14.11
N SER A 283 -10.15 -3.96 -13.42
CA SER A 283 -10.76 -2.73 -13.95
C SER A 283 -9.93 -2.07 -15.06
N ASN A 284 -8.66 -2.44 -15.23
CA ASN A 284 -7.77 -1.94 -16.28
C ASN A 284 -7.25 -3.06 -17.19
N LYS A 285 -8.15 -3.93 -17.68
CA LYS A 285 -7.83 -5.02 -18.64
C LYS A 285 -6.69 -5.96 -18.18
N GLY A 286 -6.42 -6.05 -16.87
CA GLY A 286 -5.35 -6.86 -16.28
C GLY A 286 -3.95 -6.24 -16.34
N TRP A 287 -3.82 -4.95 -16.65
CA TRP A 287 -2.54 -4.22 -16.61
C TRP A 287 -1.95 -4.18 -15.20
N SER A 288 -0.65 -3.90 -15.12
CA SER A 288 0.07 -3.68 -13.87
C SER A 288 0.89 -2.38 -13.91
N GLY A 289 1.08 -1.75 -12.76
CA GLY A 289 1.86 -0.52 -12.60
C GLY A 289 2.59 -0.46 -11.26
N TRP A 290 3.65 0.34 -11.21
CA TRP A 290 4.45 0.57 -10.00
C TRP A 290 5.15 1.94 -10.05
N ASP A 291 5.36 2.54 -8.89
CA ASP A 291 6.05 3.81 -8.76
C ASP A 291 6.75 3.95 -7.39
N VAL A 292 7.54 5.01 -7.25
CA VAL A 292 8.18 5.39 -5.98
C VAL A 292 7.62 6.76 -5.64
N SER A 293 7.18 6.95 -4.41
CA SER A 293 6.52 8.17 -3.95
C SER A 293 7.17 8.69 -2.67
N ALA A 294 7.73 9.90 -2.75
CA ALA A 294 8.25 10.65 -1.60
C ALA A 294 7.18 11.54 -0.95
N ILE A 295 5.93 11.51 -1.44
CA ILE A 295 4.89 12.45 -1.02
C ILE A 295 4.67 12.41 0.49
N GLN A 296 4.54 11.22 1.09
CA GLN A 296 4.21 11.08 2.50
C GLN A 296 5.36 11.53 3.42
N ALA A 297 6.60 11.17 3.06
CA ALA A 297 7.79 11.69 3.74
C ALA A 297 7.87 13.22 3.69
N GLN A 298 7.69 13.82 2.52
CA GLN A 298 7.72 15.27 2.36
C GLN A 298 6.47 15.97 2.93
N ALA A 299 5.34 15.28 3.04
CA ALA A 299 4.13 15.76 3.71
C ALA A 299 4.36 15.88 5.22
N ALA A 300 4.89 14.83 5.83
CA ALA A 300 5.20 14.74 7.26
C ALA A 300 6.53 15.40 7.67
N GLY A 301 7.25 16.05 6.75
CA GLY A 301 8.53 16.70 7.03
C GLY A 301 9.69 15.74 7.37
N GLN A 302 9.56 14.47 6.98
CA GLN A 302 10.55 13.43 7.25
C GLN A 302 11.60 13.32 6.14
N THR A 303 12.74 12.71 6.49
CA THR A 303 13.77 12.35 5.51
C THR A 303 13.20 11.37 4.49
N VAL A 304 13.39 11.67 3.20
CA VAL A 304 13.10 10.76 2.10
C VAL A 304 14.16 9.66 2.06
N GLN A 305 13.73 8.40 2.12
CA GLN A 305 14.59 7.23 1.96
C GLN A 305 14.81 6.95 0.47
N GLY A 306 16.02 6.56 0.09
CA GLY A 306 16.31 6.13 -1.26
C GLY A 306 15.53 4.86 -1.63
N MET A 307 14.89 4.84 -2.80
CA MET A 307 14.27 3.65 -3.36
C MET A 307 14.33 3.66 -4.90
N LYS A 308 14.63 2.50 -5.49
CA LYS A 308 14.49 2.23 -6.93
C LYS A 308 13.61 1.01 -7.14
N ILE A 309 12.69 1.08 -8.08
CA ILE A 309 11.89 -0.05 -8.57
C ILE A 309 12.00 -0.08 -10.09
N CYS A 310 12.40 -1.21 -10.66
CA CYS A 310 12.41 -1.43 -12.11
C CYS A 310 11.74 -2.77 -12.44
N ASN A 311 11.41 -3.01 -13.71
CA ASN A 311 11.22 -4.38 -14.16
C ASN A 311 12.56 -5.15 -14.06
N HIS A 312 12.51 -6.48 -14.15
CA HIS A 312 13.70 -7.31 -13.97
C HIS A 312 14.80 -7.15 -15.04
N ASP A 313 14.45 -6.58 -16.19
CA ASP A 313 15.37 -6.25 -17.29
C ASP A 313 16.11 -4.92 -17.06
N GLY A 314 15.75 -4.18 -16.00
CA GLY A 314 16.32 -2.86 -15.68
C GLY A 314 15.63 -1.70 -16.40
N GLU A 315 14.47 -1.93 -16.99
CA GLU A 315 13.65 -0.95 -17.70
C GLU A 315 12.45 -0.48 -16.86
N ALA A 316 11.70 0.50 -17.38
CA ALA A 316 10.50 1.06 -16.76
C ALA A 316 10.70 1.44 -15.28
N CYS A 317 11.89 1.96 -14.96
CA CYS A 317 12.28 2.31 -13.60
C CYS A 317 11.51 3.52 -13.06
N SER A 318 11.28 3.49 -11.76
CA SER A 318 10.90 4.62 -10.92
C SER A 318 11.95 4.74 -9.80
N THR A 319 12.53 5.92 -9.60
CA THR A 319 13.63 6.10 -8.65
C THR A 319 13.55 7.41 -7.88
N ILE A 320 13.86 7.35 -6.59
CA ILE A 320 14.16 8.49 -5.73
C ILE A 320 15.45 8.17 -4.96
N THR A 321 16.43 9.05 -4.97
CA THR A 321 17.61 8.91 -4.10
C THR A 321 17.33 9.48 -2.71
N SER A 322 18.08 9.04 -1.70
CA SER A 322 17.97 9.58 -0.34
C SER A 322 17.97 11.13 -0.30
N GLY A 323 17.05 11.71 0.47
CA GLY A 323 16.79 13.15 0.53
C GLY A 323 16.06 13.75 -0.69
N ALA A 324 15.58 12.91 -1.63
CA ALA A 324 15.04 13.34 -2.93
C ALA A 324 16.02 14.15 -3.80
N ALA A 325 17.33 13.94 -3.63
CA ALA A 325 18.37 14.67 -4.38
C ALA A 325 18.31 14.40 -5.91
N THR A 326 17.78 13.24 -6.32
CA THR A 326 17.41 12.93 -7.70
C THR A 326 16.11 12.13 -7.68
N VAL A 327 15.19 12.50 -8.58
CA VAL A 327 13.87 11.90 -8.76
C VAL A 327 13.71 11.64 -10.25
N THR A 328 13.43 10.40 -10.63
CA THR A 328 13.22 10.00 -12.03
C THR A 328 12.01 9.11 -12.12
N ASN A 329 10.99 9.53 -12.89
CA ASN A 329 9.76 8.79 -13.11
C ASN A 329 9.11 8.31 -11.80
N ALA A 330 9.10 9.19 -10.80
CA ALA A 330 8.67 8.97 -9.42
C ALA A 330 7.99 10.24 -8.88
N TYR A 331 7.17 10.13 -7.84
CA TYR A 331 6.37 11.22 -7.29
C TYR A 331 7.06 11.96 -6.15
N THR A 332 6.98 13.29 -6.15
CA THR A 332 7.24 14.14 -4.98
C THR A 332 5.96 14.87 -4.57
N LYS A 333 5.98 15.60 -3.45
CA LYS A 333 4.84 16.36 -2.90
C LYS A 333 4.19 17.31 -3.92
N SER A 334 4.95 17.85 -4.88
CA SER A 334 4.39 18.69 -5.96
C SER A 334 3.57 17.90 -6.98
N GLU A 335 3.86 16.63 -7.18
CA GLU A 335 3.18 15.74 -8.12
C GLU A 335 2.00 14.99 -7.50
N ALA A 336 1.58 15.31 -6.26
CA ALA A 336 0.50 14.62 -5.54
C ALA A 336 -0.88 14.63 -6.25
N THR A 337 -1.08 15.51 -7.24
CA THR A 337 -2.27 15.55 -8.11
C THR A 337 -2.00 15.13 -9.56
N VAL A 338 -0.79 14.68 -9.86
CA VAL A 338 -0.40 14.11 -11.16
C VAL A 338 -0.71 12.61 -11.14
N ASP A 339 -0.94 12.03 -12.31
CA ASP A 339 -1.16 10.59 -12.48
C ASP A 339 -0.28 10.05 -13.63
N GLY A 340 -0.06 8.75 -13.66
CA GLY A 340 0.67 8.09 -14.74
C GLY A 340 2.19 8.27 -14.78
N ILE A 341 2.79 8.65 -13.65
CA ILE A 341 4.24 8.51 -13.42
C ILE A 341 4.50 7.09 -12.90
N GLY A 342 5.65 6.50 -13.28
CA GLY A 342 6.04 5.14 -12.87
C GLY A 342 6.25 4.18 -14.04
N GLY A 343 6.46 2.90 -13.72
CA GLY A 343 6.50 1.80 -14.68
C GLY A 343 5.12 1.17 -14.86
N ALA A 344 4.87 0.60 -16.03
CA ALA A 344 3.63 -0.12 -16.33
C ALA A 344 3.88 -1.24 -17.36
N LEU A 345 3.09 -2.30 -17.26
CA LEU A 345 3.08 -3.43 -18.20
C LEU A 345 1.65 -3.85 -18.51
N GLU A 346 1.45 -4.34 -19.74
CA GLU A 346 0.22 -5.02 -20.17
C GLU A 346 -0.06 -6.28 -19.33
N SER A 347 -1.22 -6.91 -19.54
CA SER A 347 -1.58 -8.09 -18.77
C SER A 347 -0.62 -9.25 -19.00
N GLY A 348 -0.02 -9.73 -17.91
CA GLY A 348 1.02 -10.74 -17.94
C GLY A 348 1.60 -10.98 -16.54
N ALA A 349 2.70 -11.72 -16.49
CA ALA A 349 3.50 -11.84 -15.27
C ALA A 349 4.38 -10.61 -15.09
N VAL A 350 4.59 -10.21 -13.83
CA VAL A 350 5.49 -9.09 -13.49
C VAL A 350 6.62 -9.60 -12.61
N ARG A 351 7.83 -9.13 -12.90
CA ARG A 351 9.05 -9.36 -12.13
C ARG A 351 9.67 -7.99 -11.88
N LEU A 352 9.61 -7.50 -10.64
CA LEU A 352 10.21 -6.23 -10.25
C LEU A 352 11.46 -6.44 -9.40
N ILE A 353 12.40 -5.52 -9.50
CA ILE A 353 13.56 -5.41 -8.62
C ILE A 353 13.43 -4.11 -7.84
N THR A 354 13.28 -4.22 -6.53
CA THR A 354 13.27 -3.13 -5.56
C THR A 354 14.61 -3.07 -4.85
N VAL A 355 15.25 -1.90 -4.91
CA VAL A 355 16.46 -1.56 -4.15
C VAL A 355 16.09 -0.47 -3.15
N VAL A 356 16.16 -0.78 -1.85
CA VAL A 356 16.00 0.20 -0.75
C VAL A 356 17.36 0.78 -0.36
N ASP A 357 17.37 1.99 0.22
CA ASP A 357 18.56 2.83 0.43
C ASP A 357 19.29 3.23 -0.86
N TYR A 358 18.55 3.37 -1.96
CA TYR A 358 19.12 3.72 -3.26
C TYR A 358 19.69 5.16 -3.28
N SER A 359 20.95 5.30 -3.66
CA SER A 359 21.69 6.57 -3.57
C SER A 359 22.19 7.15 -4.91
N GLY A 360 22.09 6.39 -6.02
CA GLY A 360 22.55 6.78 -7.36
C GLY A 360 23.27 5.64 -8.08
#